data_AF-A0A554KNY7-F1
#
_entry.id   AF-A0A554KNY7-F1
#
_cell.length_a   1.000
_cell.length_b   1.000
_cell.length_c   1.000
_cell.angle_alpha   90.00
_cell.angle_beta   90.00
_cell.angle_gamma   90.00
#
_symmetry.space_group_name_H-M   'P 1'
#
loop_
_entity.id
_entity.type
_entity.pdbx_description
1 polymer ?
#
loop_
_entity_poly.entity_id
_entity_poly.type
_entity_poly.pdbx_seq_one_letter_code
_entity_poly.pdbx_strand_id
1 'polypeptide(L)'
;MKPSDFWVAELYALAANKDFSAYLQLCELYKDYVAETVIEMKRKHVSDLPDEDLKFAAYFGIGSSLEKIELNSNCPSYAAWVEKNIRIAIQKEILRAKGLIPPELN
;
A
#
# COMPACT_ATOMS: atom_id res chain seq x y z
N MET A 1 27.64 -0.83 3.33
CA MET A 1 26.34 -0.18 3.10
C MET A 1 26.19 -0.01 1.60
N LYS A 2 25.19 -0.64 0.96
CA LYS A 2 24.95 -0.43 -0.47
C LYS A 2 24.15 0.88 -0.64
N PRO A 3 24.43 1.69 -1.68
CA PRO A 3 23.69 2.92 -1.97
C PRO A 3 22.16 2.75 -2.12
N SER A 4 21.68 1.52 -2.32
CA SER A 4 20.26 1.18 -2.50
C SER A 4 19.39 1.47 -1.26
N ASP A 5 19.93 1.31 -0.05
CA ASP A 5 19.09 1.33 1.16
C ASP A 5 18.89 2.76 1.69
N PHE A 6 19.84 3.65 1.42
CA PHE A 6 19.78 5.06 1.80
C PHE A 6 18.77 5.82 0.94
N TRP A 7 18.76 5.58 -0.37
CA TRP A 7 17.84 6.24 -1.31
C TRP A 7 16.38 5.89 -1.02
N VAL A 8 16.09 4.66 -0.61
CA VAL A 8 14.73 4.23 -0.28
C VAL A 8 14.21 4.92 0.99
N ALA A 9 15.05 5.12 2.01
CA ALA A 9 14.66 5.84 3.22
C ALA A 9 14.35 7.33 2.95
N GLU A 10 15.17 7.98 2.13
CA GLU A 10 14.94 9.35 1.67
C GLU A 10 13.64 9.46 0.85
N LEU A 11 13.37 8.47 0.00
CA LEU A 11 12.15 8.42 -0.80
C LEU A 11 10.89 8.35 0.08
N TYR A 12 10.91 7.54 1.16
CA TYR A 12 9.83 7.52 2.14
C TYR A 12 9.64 8.87 2.84
N ALA A 13 10.74 9.52 3.25
CA ALA A 13 10.67 10.81 3.93
C ALA A 13 10.10 11.92 3.02
N LEU A 14 10.52 11.96 1.75
CA LEU A 14 10.00 12.91 0.76
C LEU A 14 8.50 12.65 0.50
N ALA A 15 8.12 11.38 0.28
CA ALA A 15 6.73 11.03 0.01
C ALA A 15 5.82 11.30 1.22
N ALA A 16 6.31 11.10 2.45
CA ALA A 16 5.60 11.49 3.68
C ALA A 16 5.42 13.00 3.82
N ASN A 17 6.36 13.80 3.29
CA ASN A 17 6.24 15.25 3.17
C ASN A 17 5.40 15.70 1.95
N LYS A 18 4.53 14.82 1.44
CA LYS A 18 3.61 15.09 0.33
C LYS A 18 4.31 15.41 -1.00
N ASP A 19 5.56 14.97 -1.18
CA ASP A 19 6.20 15.00 -2.48
C ASP A 19 5.56 13.95 -3.40
N PHE A 20 4.82 14.43 -4.40
CA PHE A 20 4.11 13.57 -5.33
C PHE A 20 5.05 12.75 -6.24
N SER A 21 6.21 13.30 -6.60
CA SER A 21 7.21 12.56 -7.40
C SER A 21 7.78 11.39 -6.62
N ALA A 22 8.08 11.60 -5.34
CA ALA A 22 8.55 10.54 -4.45
C ALA A 22 7.47 9.46 -4.24
N TYR A 23 6.20 9.86 -4.10
CA TYR A 23 5.08 8.92 -4.04
C TYR A 23 4.97 8.06 -5.31
N LEU A 24 5.07 8.66 -6.50
CA LEU A 24 5.02 7.92 -7.75
C LEU A 24 6.19 6.94 -7.88
N GLN A 25 7.39 7.33 -7.46
CA GLN A 25 8.55 6.45 -7.43
C GLN A 25 8.37 5.28 -6.45
N LEU A 26 7.72 5.50 -5.29
CA LEU A 26 7.33 4.40 -4.40
C LEU A 26 6.29 3.49 -5.04
N CYS A 27 5.31 4.03 -5.77
CA CYS A 27 4.33 3.20 -6.49
C CYS A 27 5.01 2.32 -7.55
N GLU A 28 6.00 2.85 -8.27
CA GLU A 28 6.78 2.06 -9.23
C GLU A 28 7.64 1.01 -8.52
N LEU A 29 8.29 1.36 -7.40
CA LEU A 29 9.06 0.42 -6.58
C LEU A 29 8.22 -0.77 -6.10
N TYR A 30 6.95 -0.53 -5.78
CA TYR A 30 6.02 -1.55 -5.28
C TYR A 30 5.20 -2.26 -6.35
N LYS A 31 5.35 -1.92 -7.64
CA LYS A 31 4.46 -2.38 -8.71
C LYS A 31 4.33 -3.89 -8.83
N ASP A 32 5.46 -4.61 -8.83
CA ASP A 32 5.45 -6.07 -8.95
C ASP A 32 4.86 -6.72 -7.70
N TYR A 33 5.24 -6.22 -6.52
CA TYR A 33 4.68 -6.65 -5.25
C TYR A 33 3.15 -6.45 -5.17
N VAL A 34 2.66 -5.31 -5.67
CA VAL A 34 1.22 -5.01 -5.75
C VAL A 34 0.52 -6.01 -6.67
N ALA A 35 1.08 -6.28 -7.85
CA ALA A 35 0.51 -7.24 -8.79
C ALA A 35 0.41 -8.66 -8.19
N GLU A 36 1.48 -9.13 -7.55
CA GLU A 36 1.50 -10.43 -6.87
C GLU A 36 0.49 -10.49 -5.72
N THR A 37 0.43 -9.43 -4.91
CA THR A 37 -0.49 -9.35 -3.77
C THR A 37 -1.95 -9.34 -4.23
N VAL A 38 -2.28 -8.66 -5.33
CA VAL A 38 -3.62 -8.67 -5.92
C VAL A 38 -4.03 -10.09 -6.32
N ILE A 39 -3.15 -10.81 -7.02
CA ILE A 39 -3.40 -12.20 -7.42
C ILE A 39 -3.62 -13.09 -6.19
N GLU A 40 -2.75 -12.98 -5.19
CA GLU A 40 -2.85 -13.75 -3.94
C GLU A 40 -4.19 -13.49 -3.24
N MET A 41 -4.56 -12.21 -3.08
CA MET A 41 -5.74 -11.80 -2.34
C MET A 41 -7.04 -12.15 -3.08
N LYS A 42 -7.08 -12.02 -4.40
CA LYS A 42 -8.22 -12.49 -5.22
C LYS A 42 -8.45 -13.97 -5.05
N ARG A 43 -7.38 -14.78 -5.10
CA ARG A 43 -7.45 -16.23 -4.89
C ARG A 43 -7.92 -16.56 -3.47
N LYS A 44 -7.34 -15.92 -2.45
CA LYS A 44 -7.65 -16.17 -1.04
C LYS A 44 -9.10 -15.83 -0.68
N HIS A 45 -9.62 -14.74 -1.24
CA HIS A 45 -10.94 -14.24 -0.89
C HIS A 45 -12.02 -14.57 -1.93
N VAL A 46 -11.69 -15.25 -3.03
CA VAL A 46 -12.60 -15.54 -4.16
C VAL A 46 -13.29 -14.24 -4.60
N SER A 47 -12.54 -13.38 -5.28
CA SER A 47 -12.98 -12.07 -5.75
C SER A 47 -12.88 -11.96 -7.27
N ASP A 48 -13.97 -11.50 -7.88
CA ASP A 48 -14.08 -11.22 -9.31
C ASP A 48 -13.81 -9.75 -9.64
N LEU A 49 -13.30 -8.97 -8.67
CA LEU A 49 -12.99 -7.56 -8.89
C LEU A 49 -11.92 -7.39 -9.97
N PRO A 50 -12.02 -6.33 -10.79
CA PRO A 50 -10.96 -5.94 -11.71
C PRO A 50 -9.63 -5.76 -11.00
N ASP A 51 -8.54 -6.23 -11.61
CA ASP A 51 -7.20 -6.07 -11.03
C ASP A 51 -6.84 -4.60 -10.84
N GLU A 52 -7.30 -3.72 -11.75
CA GLU A 52 -7.06 -2.28 -11.68
C GLU A 52 -7.71 -1.63 -10.44
N ASP A 53 -8.90 -2.07 -10.03
CA ASP A 53 -9.57 -1.54 -8.83
C ASP A 53 -8.78 -1.93 -7.57
N LEU A 54 -8.25 -3.16 -7.54
CA LEU A 54 -7.44 -3.65 -6.42
C LEU A 54 -6.04 -3.03 -6.39
N LYS A 55 -5.44 -2.78 -7.57
CA LYS A 55 -4.18 -2.00 -7.66
C LYS A 55 -4.39 -0.56 -7.19
N PHE A 56 -5.50 0.07 -7.57
CA PHE A 56 -5.83 1.41 -7.09
C PHE A 56 -5.96 1.44 -5.57
N ALA A 57 -6.67 0.48 -4.98
CA ALA A 57 -6.75 0.32 -3.52
C ALA A 57 -5.36 0.11 -2.89
N ALA A 58 -4.49 -0.68 -3.53
CA ALA A 58 -3.12 -0.88 -3.06
C ALA A 58 -2.31 0.42 -3.02
N TYR A 59 -2.33 1.21 -4.10
CA TYR A 59 -1.63 2.50 -4.17
C TYR A 59 -2.20 3.53 -3.19
N PHE A 60 -3.51 3.51 -2.94
CA PHE A 60 -4.12 4.28 -1.86
C PHE A 60 -3.60 3.85 -0.48
N GLY A 61 -3.39 2.54 -0.29
CA GLY A 61 -2.75 1.97 0.90
C GLY A 61 -1.32 2.47 1.11
N ILE A 62 -0.54 2.64 0.03
CA ILE A 62 0.80 3.27 0.09
C ILE A 62 0.67 4.70 0.62
N GLY A 63 -0.19 5.53 0.01
CA GLY A 63 -0.39 6.93 0.43
C GLY A 63 -0.81 7.05 1.89
N SER A 64 -1.80 6.25 2.31
CA SER A 64 -2.29 6.19 3.69
C SER A 64 -1.20 5.78 4.70
N SER A 65 -0.20 5.01 4.27
CA SER A 65 0.93 4.60 5.11
C SER A 65 1.88 5.77 5.40
N LEU A 66 2.08 6.62 4.40
CA LEU A 66 2.99 7.76 4.44
C LEU A 66 2.48 8.88 5.34
N GLU A 67 1.15 9.10 5.38
CA GLU A 67 0.53 10.08 6.29
C GLU A 67 0.72 9.74 7.78
N LYS A 68 0.99 8.48 8.09
CA LYS A 68 1.09 7.96 9.47
C LYS A 68 2.52 7.61 9.86
N ILE A 69 3.51 8.00 9.05
CA ILE A 69 4.91 7.58 9.22
C ILE A 69 5.52 8.13 10.52
N GLU A 70 5.14 9.33 10.92
CA GLU A 70 5.61 9.99 12.16
C GLU A 70 5.04 9.37 13.44
N LEU A 71 3.94 8.61 13.32
CA LEU A 71 3.18 8.10 14.47
C LEU A 71 3.63 6.70 14.92
N ASN A 72 4.58 6.06 14.23
CA ASN A 72 4.91 4.66 14.47
C ASN A 72 6.41 4.43 14.70
N SER A 73 6.90 4.88 15.85
CA SER A 73 8.28 4.67 16.34
C SER A 73 8.65 3.19 16.56
N ASN A 74 7.67 2.28 16.51
CA ASN A 74 7.85 0.85 16.77
C ASN A 74 7.78 -0.01 15.49
N CYS A 75 7.79 0.60 14.30
CA CYS A 75 7.72 -0.16 13.06
C CYS A 75 9.09 -0.78 12.69
N PRO A 76 9.18 -2.11 12.43
CA PRO A 76 10.45 -2.79 12.15
C PRO A 76 11.17 -2.27 10.91
N SER A 77 10.42 -1.84 9.89
CA SER A 77 10.91 -1.12 8.71
C SER A 77 9.75 -0.41 8.00
N TYR A 78 10.00 0.74 7.36
CA TYR A 78 8.99 1.44 6.57
C TYR A 78 8.43 0.58 5.43
N ALA A 79 9.26 -0.28 4.85
CA ALA A 79 8.82 -1.22 3.83
C ALA A 79 7.77 -2.20 4.35
N ALA A 80 8.01 -2.82 5.50
CA ALA A 80 7.06 -3.75 6.12
C ALA A 80 5.74 -3.06 6.50
N TRP A 81 5.80 -1.78 6.90
CA TRP A 81 4.61 -0.97 7.15
C TRP A 81 3.76 -0.77 5.90
N VAL A 82 4.40 -0.34 4.81
CA VAL A 82 3.72 -0.06 3.54
C VAL A 82 3.11 -1.33 2.97
N GLU A 83 3.87 -2.43 2.95
CA GLU A 83 3.38 -3.74 2.53
C GLU A 83 2.17 -4.23 3.35
N LYS A 84 2.18 -4.01 4.67
CA LYS A 84 1.04 -4.35 5.53
C LYS A 84 -0.21 -3.55 5.12
N ASN A 85 -0.06 -2.25 4.88
CA ASN A 85 -1.17 -1.38 4.51
C ASN A 85 -1.68 -1.63 3.09
N ILE A 86 -0.80 -1.98 2.13
CA ILE A 86 -1.20 -2.46 0.80
C ILE A 86 -2.17 -3.64 0.95
N ARG A 87 -1.77 -4.67 1.71
CA ARG A 87 -2.60 -5.86 1.95
C ARG A 87 -3.94 -5.51 2.61
N ILE A 88 -3.93 -4.65 3.62
CA ILE A 88 -5.15 -4.18 4.30
C ILE A 88 -6.06 -3.43 3.32
N ALA A 89 -5.52 -2.56 2.47
CA ALA A 89 -6.32 -1.77 1.53
C ALA A 89 -6.98 -2.66 0.48
N ILE A 90 -6.24 -3.60 -0.11
CA ILE A 90 -6.79 -4.60 -1.04
C ILE A 90 -7.88 -5.43 -0.35
N GLN A 91 -7.62 -5.91 0.88
CA GLN A 91 -8.59 -6.71 1.62
C GLN A 91 -9.86 -5.91 1.90
N LYS A 92 -9.73 -4.66 2.34
CA LYS A 92 -10.87 -3.77 2.59
C LYS A 92 -11.69 -3.57 1.34
N GLU A 93 -11.05 -3.35 0.20
CA GLU A 93 -11.73 -3.17 -1.08
C GLU A 93 -12.55 -4.42 -1.48
N ILE A 94 -11.97 -5.60 -1.34
CA ILE A 94 -12.67 -6.87 -1.57
C ILE A 94 -13.88 -7.02 -0.62
N LEU A 95 -13.70 -6.73 0.67
CA LEU A 95 -14.78 -6.83 1.65
C LEU A 95 -15.88 -5.79 1.41
N ARG A 96 -15.51 -4.58 0.98
CA ARG A 96 -16.43 -3.50 0.61
C ARG A 96 -17.31 -3.91 -0.56
N ALA A 97 -16.72 -4.45 -1.63
CA ALA A 97 -17.45 -4.94 -2.80
C ALA A 97 -18.41 -6.10 -2.47
N LYS A 98 -18.13 -6.87 -1.41
CA LYS A 98 -19.00 -7.94 -0.90
C LYS A 98 -20.11 -7.45 0.04
N GLY A 99 -20.18 -6.15 0.33
CA GLY A 99 -21.12 -5.59 1.31
C GLY A 99 -20.81 -6.00 2.75
N LEU A 100 -19.57 -6.43 3.03
CA LEU A 100 -19.13 -6.88 4.36
C LEU A 100 -18.50 -5.75 5.19
N ILE A 101 -18.34 -4.56 4.62
CA ILE A 101 -17.95 -3.35 5.35
C ILE A 101 -19.19 -2.45 5.48
N PRO A 102 -19.59 -2.06 6.70
CA PRO A 102 -20.66 -1.10 6.92
C PRO A 102 -20.41 0.21 6.14
N PRO A 103 -21.43 0.79 5.47
CA PRO A 103 -21.29 2.03 4.70
C PRO A 103 -20.77 3.22 5.54
N GLU A 104 -20.98 3.16 6.85
CA GLU A 104 -20.67 4.17 7.86
C GLU A 104 -19.17 4.28 8.19
N LEU A 105 -18.38 3.31 7.73
CA LEU A 105 -16.92 3.25 7.93
C LEU A 105 -16.13 3.65 6.67
N ASN A 106 -16.80 4.27 5.68
CA ASN A 106 -16.18 4.88 4.50
C ASN A 106 -15.74 6.32 4.78
#